data_AF-A0A2T2SND8-F1
#
_entry.id   AF-A0A2T2SND8-F1
#
_cell.length_a   1.000
_cell.length_b   1.000
_cell.length_c   1.000
_cell.angle_alpha   90.00
_cell.angle_beta   90.00
_cell.angle_gamma   90.00
#
_symmetry.space_group_name_H-M   'P 1'
#
loop_
_entity.id
_entity.type
_entity.pdbx_description
1 polymer ?
#
loop_
_entity_poly.entity_id
_entity_poly.type
_entity_poly.pdbx_seq_one_letter_code
_entity_poly.pdbx_strand_id
1 'polypeptide(L)'
;MERLDTIRRLNVEIFDDTHIIETFDRDDLLMLIARRTGAAVGFKLGYQLDQATFYSAKGGVHPDHRRNGIARALLYAMLDAVEQRGYERFVYDTFPNKHPGMTVLGLDEGFEVVRAGYSAQYQDYRLRFEWGFEDTD
;
A
#
# COMPACT_ATOMS: atom_id res chain seq x y z
N MET A 1 8.05 -1.88 -18.78
CA MET A 1 8.91 -0.70 -18.61
C MET A 1 8.12 0.51 -18.12
N GLU A 2 7.20 1.08 -18.91
CA GLU A 2 6.51 2.36 -18.58
C GLU A 2 5.87 2.45 -17.18
N ARG A 3 5.20 1.38 -16.72
CA ARG A 3 4.54 1.36 -15.41
C ARG A 3 5.55 1.44 -14.25
N LEU A 4 6.64 0.68 -14.32
CA LEU A 4 7.66 0.66 -13.28
C LEU A 4 8.41 1.99 -13.23
N ASP A 5 8.73 2.57 -14.38
CA ASP A 5 9.40 3.87 -14.47
C ASP A 5 8.52 4.97 -13.87
N THR A 6 7.20 4.91 -14.11
CA THR A 6 6.24 5.83 -13.50
C THR A 6 6.21 5.70 -11.98
N ILE A 7 6.21 4.47 -11.45
CA ILE A 7 6.23 4.22 -10.00
C ILE A 7 7.53 4.70 -9.37
N ARG A 8 8.68 4.47 -10.02
CA ARG A 8 9.99 4.96 -9.57
C ARG A 8 10.02 6.47 -9.45
N ARG A 9 9.53 7.18 -10.47
CA ARG A 9 9.40 8.64 -10.45
C ARG A 9 8.49 9.11 -9.31
N LEU A 10 7.28 8.54 -9.21
CA LEU A 10 6.34 8.90 -8.15
C LEU A 10 6.88 8.63 -6.75
N ASN A 11 7.65 7.55 -6.56
CA ASN A 11 8.22 7.22 -5.27
C ASN A 11 9.19 8.29 -4.78
N VAL A 12 10.07 8.77 -5.67
CA VAL A 12 10.98 9.88 -5.36
C VAL A 12 10.19 11.15 -5.05
N GLU A 13 9.21 11.50 -5.88
CA GLU A 13 8.38 12.70 -5.68
C GLU A 13 7.57 12.68 -4.37
N ILE A 14 7.13 11.51 -3.91
CA ILE A 14 6.26 11.38 -2.72
C ILE A 14 7.07 11.21 -1.43
N PHE A 15 8.18 10.47 -1.48
CA PHE A 15 8.90 10.00 -0.29
C PHE A 15 10.34 10.47 -0.19
N ASP A 16 10.88 11.15 -1.22
CA ASP A 16 12.31 11.49 -1.33
C ASP A 16 13.21 10.26 -1.14
N ASP A 17 12.77 9.14 -1.72
CA ASP A 17 13.40 7.82 -1.58
C ASP A 17 13.45 7.15 -2.95
N THR A 18 14.52 6.40 -3.21
CA THR A 18 14.68 5.60 -4.43
C THR A 18 14.37 4.13 -4.20
N HIS A 19 14.47 3.66 -2.95
CA HIS A 19 14.11 2.31 -2.59
C HIS A 19 12.59 2.16 -2.59
N ILE A 20 12.11 1.01 -3.05
CA ILE A 20 10.67 0.71 -3.11
C ILE A 20 10.42 -0.63 -2.44
N ILE A 21 11.02 -1.67 -3.03
CA ILE A 21 11.04 -3.06 -2.58
C ILE A 21 12.37 -3.69 -3.02
N GLU A 22 12.74 -4.81 -2.43
CA GLU A 22 14.01 -5.51 -2.72
C GLU A 22 14.13 -6.00 -4.16
N THR A 23 13.05 -6.55 -4.72
CA THR A 23 13.02 -7.03 -6.10
C THR A 23 11.65 -6.87 -6.73
N PHE A 24 11.63 -6.53 -8.02
CA PHE A 24 10.43 -6.50 -8.86
C PHE A 24 10.24 -7.79 -9.67
N ASP A 25 11.21 -8.70 -9.63
CA ASP A 25 11.16 -9.99 -10.33
C ASP A 25 10.34 -10.97 -9.50
N ARG A 26 9.01 -10.85 -9.61
CA ARG A 26 8.04 -11.69 -8.90
C ARG A 26 6.79 -11.89 -9.76
N ASP A 27 6.32 -13.13 -9.86
CA ASP A 27 5.10 -13.46 -10.61
C ASP A 27 3.83 -12.94 -9.92
N ASP A 28 3.88 -12.76 -8.60
CA ASP A 28 2.77 -12.31 -7.76
C ASP A 28 2.62 -10.77 -7.68
N LEU A 29 3.55 -10.03 -8.28
CA LEU A 29 3.64 -8.58 -8.11
C LEU A 29 2.39 -7.89 -8.66
N LEU A 30 1.71 -7.12 -7.82
CA LEU A 30 0.60 -6.26 -8.22
C LEU A 30 1.05 -4.80 -8.13
N MET A 31 0.86 -4.06 -9.22
CA MET A 31 1.18 -2.63 -9.32
C MET A 31 -0.01 -1.86 -9.87
N LEU A 32 -0.49 -0.89 -9.09
CA LEU A 32 -1.56 0.02 -9.44
C LEU A 32 -1.00 1.44 -9.59
N ILE A 33 -1.52 2.19 -10.56
CA ILE A 33 -1.24 3.61 -10.75
C ILE A 33 -2.58 4.36 -10.80
N ALA A 34 -2.73 5.37 -9.95
CA ALA A 34 -3.81 6.32 -10.04
C ALA A 34 -3.47 7.41 -11.06
N ARG A 35 -4.39 7.67 -11.98
CA ARG A 35 -4.29 8.79 -12.94
C ARG A 35 -5.41 9.80 -12.73
N ARG A 36 -5.07 11.09 -12.79
CA ARG A 36 -6.04 12.20 -12.77
C ARG A 36 -5.66 13.16 -13.90
N THR A 37 -6.64 13.52 -14.73
CA THR A 37 -6.44 14.42 -15.89
C THR A 37 -5.23 14.04 -16.76
N GLY A 38 -5.04 12.74 -17.02
CA GLY A 38 -3.92 12.21 -17.83
C GLY A 38 -2.60 12.01 -17.06
N ALA A 39 -2.39 12.67 -15.93
CA ALA A 39 -1.17 12.56 -15.14
C ALA A 39 -1.25 11.39 -14.13
N ALA A 40 -0.13 10.70 -13.91
CA ALA A 40 -0.01 9.72 -12.83
C ALA A 40 0.24 10.47 -11.51
N VAL A 41 -0.59 10.22 -10.51
CA VAL A 41 -0.65 11.03 -9.26
C VAL A 41 -0.55 10.21 -7.99
N GLY A 42 -0.49 8.89 -8.12
CA GLY A 42 -0.32 7.98 -6.98
C GLY A 42 -0.13 6.56 -7.46
N PHE A 43 0.35 5.72 -6.56
CA PHE A 43 0.57 4.32 -6.82
C PHE A 43 0.35 3.48 -5.57
N LYS A 44 0.16 2.18 -5.78
CA LYS A 44 0.19 1.17 -4.73
C LYS A 44 0.77 -0.10 -5.33
N LEU A 45 1.63 -0.77 -4.60
CA LEU A 45 2.18 -2.06 -5.00
C LEU A 45 2.33 -2.99 -3.81
N GLY A 46 2.25 -4.28 -4.11
CA GLY A 46 2.37 -5.35 -3.14
C GLY A 46 2.59 -6.69 -3.80
N TYR A 47 2.80 -7.70 -2.98
CA TYR A 47 3.12 -9.05 -3.39
C TYR A 47 2.75 -10.06 -2.30
N GLN A 48 2.83 -11.34 -2.62
CA GLN A 48 2.55 -12.40 -1.67
C GLN A 48 3.55 -12.40 -0.50
N LEU A 49 3.03 -12.46 0.73
CA LEU A 49 3.82 -12.66 1.94
C LEU A 49 3.95 -14.14 2.26
N ASP A 50 2.85 -14.87 2.20
CA ASP A 50 2.74 -16.32 2.40
C ASP A 50 1.55 -16.87 1.58
N GLN A 51 1.24 -18.16 1.72
CA GLN A 51 0.19 -18.80 0.91
C GLN A 51 -1.19 -18.13 0.99
N ALA A 52 -1.54 -17.54 2.14
CA ALA A 52 -2.86 -16.96 2.38
C ALA A 52 -2.84 -15.43 2.43
N THR A 53 -1.66 -14.81 2.55
CA THR A 53 -1.54 -13.39 2.90
C THR A 53 -0.87 -12.58 1.79
N PHE A 54 -1.51 -11.51 1.36
CA PHE A 54 -0.94 -10.49 0.48
C PHE A 54 -0.43 -9.29 1.28
N TYR A 55 0.78 -8.83 0.97
CA TYR A 55 1.40 -7.67 1.61
C TYR A 55 1.42 -6.46 0.68
N SER A 56 0.70 -5.39 1.05
CA SER A 56 0.79 -4.08 0.40
C SER A 56 2.07 -3.36 0.84
N ALA A 57 3.14 -3.57 0.09
CA ALA A 57 4.50 -3.16 0.44
C ALA A 57 4.74 -1.64 0.41
N LYS A 58 4.24 -0.93 -0.61
CA LYS A 58 4.43 0.53 -0.72
C LYS A 58 3.33 1.20 -1.52
N GLY A 59 2.99 2.42 -1.15
CA GLY A 59 2.02 3.22 -1.90
C GLY A 59 1.86 4.60 -1.34
N GLY A 60 1.47 5.54 -2.19
CA GLY A 60 1.32 6.94 -1.83
C GLY A 60 0.64 7.75 -2.91
N VAL A 61 0.21 8.95 -2.54
CA VAL A 61 -0.40 9.93 -3.43
C VAL A 61 0.44 11.21 -3.37
N HIS A 62 0.71 11.76 -4.54
CA HIS A 62 1.42 13.03 -4.72
C HIS A 62 0.77 14.11 -3.84
N PRO A 63 1.55 14.91 -3.08
CA PRO A 63 1.02 15.89 -2.12
C PRO A 63 -0.12 16.77 -2.67
N ASP A 64 0.05 17.30 -3.89
CA ASP A 64 -0.91 18.18 -4.56
C ASP A 64 -2.25 17.52 -4.93
N HIS A 65 -2.32 16.19 -4.85
CA HIS A 65 -3.51 15.41 -5.17
C HIS A 65 -4.12 14.71 -3.95
N ARG A 66 -3.57 14.88 -2.75
CA ARG A 66 -4.10 14.30 -1.50
C ARG A 66 -5.48 14.87 -1.16
N ARG A 67 -6.19 14.19 -0.24
CA ARG A 67 -7.55 14.56 0.23
C ARG A 67 -8.63 14.59 -0.87
N ASN A 68 -8.43 13.83 -1.94
CA ASN A 68 -9.38 13.66 -3.05
C ASN A 68 -9.84 12.20 -3.22
N GLY A 69 -9.79 11.38 -2.17
CA GLY A 69 -10.21 9.97 -2.21
C GLY A 69 -9.28 9.00 -2.97
N ILE A 70 -8.19 9.49 -3.58
CA ILE A 70 -7.29 8.67 -4.42
C ILE A 70 -6.66 7.51 -3.66
N ALA A 71 -6.21 7.72 -2.42
CA ALA A 71 -5.60 6.65 -1.61
C ALA A 71 -6.60 5.53 -1.30
N ARG A 72 -7.86 5.89 -0.98
CA ARG A 72 -8.97 4.95 -0.77
C ARG A 72 -9.30 4.18 -2.05
N ALA A 73 -9.38 4.87 -3.20
CA ALA A 73 -9.61 4.21 -4.49
C ALA A 73 -8.50 3.21 -4.85
N LEU A 74 -7.23 3.56 -4.59
CA LEU A 74 -6.10 2.64 -4.76
C LEU A 74 -6.16 1.45 -3.79
N LEU A 75 -6.63 1.68 -2.56
CA LEU A 75 -6.78 0.64 -1.56
C LEU A 75 -7.84 -0.38 -1.98
N TYR A 76 -9.06 0.07 -2.29
CA TYR A 76 -10.14 -0.82 -2.73
C TYR A 76 -9.79 -1.57 -4.01
N ALA A 77 -9.24 -0.88 -5.02
CA ALA A 77 -8.81 -1.56 -6.24
C ALA A 77 -7.75 -2.65 -6.00
N MET A 78 -6.94 -2.51 -4.94
CA MET A 78 -5.99 -3.55 -4.55
C MET A 78 -6.65 -4.66 -3.74
N LEU A 79 -7.56 -4.34 -2.83
CA LEU A 79 -8.34 -5.33 -2.08
C LEU A 79 -9.12 -6.23 -3.05
N ASP A 80 -9.87 -5.66 -3.98
CA ASP A 80 -10.63 -6.41 -5.00
C ASP A 80 -9.72 -7.34 -5.82
N ALA A 81 -8.56 -6.84 -6.25
CA ALA A 81 -7.61 -7.62 -7.03
C ALA A 81 -6.93 -8.73 -6.21
N VAL A 82 -6.79 -8.55 -4.90
CA VAL A 82 -6.19 -9.51 -3.98
C VAL A 82 -7.20 -10.61 -3.62
N GLU A 83 -8.44 -10.24 -3.34
CA GLU A 83 -9.55 -11.17 -3.11
C GLU A 83 -9.77 -12.09 -4.32
N GLN A 84 -9.80 -11.52 -5.53
CA GLN A 84 -9.94 -12.30 -6.77
C GLN A 84 -8.78 -13.27 -7.03
N ARG A 85 -7.62 -13.07 -6.39
CA ARG A 85 -6.47 -13.98 -6.46
C ARG A 85 -6.52 -15.08 -5.39
N GLY A 86 -7.55 -15.09 -4.54
CA GLY A 86 -7.78 -16.12 -3.52
C GLY A 86 -6.94 -15.95 -2.26
N TYR A 87 -6.46 -14.74 -1.95
CA TYR A 87 -5.83 -14.46 -0.67
C TYR A 87 -6.89 -14.27 0.42
N GLU A 88 -6.66 -14.83 1.60
CA GLU A 88 -7.54 -14.72 2.78
C GLU A 88 -7.27 -13.44 3.56
N ARG A 89 -6.06 -12.90 3.50
CA ARG A 89 -5.63 -11.73 4.28
C ARG A 89 -4.90 -10.72 3.43
N PHE A 90 -5.15 -9.45 3.73
CA PHE A 90 -4.38 -8.32 3.22
C PHE A 90 -3.75 -7.57 4.38
N VAL A 91 -2.43 -7.38 4.34
CA VAL A 91 -1.70 -6.68 5.40
C VAL A 91 -0.82 -5.58 4.85
N TYR A 92 -0.62 -4.54 5.66
CA TYR A 92 0.43 -3.54 5.43
C TYR A 92 0.98 -3.04 6.75
N ASP A 93 2.18 -2.48 6.68
CA ASP A 93 2.82 -1.84 7.83
C ASP A 93 2.92 -0.34 7.62
N THR A 94 2.80 0.43 8.70
CA THR A 94 2.97 1.89 8.66
C THR A 94 3.61 2.41 9.94
N PHE A 95 4.16 3.62 9.84
CA PHE A 95 4.81 4.36 10.92
C PHE A 95 3.96 5.61 11.20
N PRO A 96 3.15 5.65 12.26
CA PRO A 96 2.14 6.70 12.46
C PRO A 96 2.71 8.12 12.53
N ASN A 97 3.93 8.31 13.04
CA ASN A 97 4.54 9.65 13.10
C ASN A 97 5.06 10.11 11.73
N LYS A 98 5.44 9.17 10.86
CA LYS A 98 5.90 9.48 9.49
C LYS A 98 4.75 9.56 8.48
N HIS A 99 3.76 8.69 8.63
CA HIS A 99 2.67 8.50 7.68
C HIS A 99 1.31 8.43 8.40
N PRO A 100 0.92 9.49 9.15
CA PRO A 100 -0.31 9.47 9.94
C PRO A 100 -1.56 9.22 9.08
N GLY A 101 -1.56 9.71 7.83
CA GLY A 101 -2.66 9.48 6.90
C GLY A 101 -2.91 8.00 6.56
N MET A 102 -1.88 7.15 6.60
CA MET A 102 -2.05 5.69 6.39
C MET A 102 -2.63 4.98 7.62
N THR A 103 -2.33 5.49 8.81
CA THR A 103 -2.94 5.01 10.06
C THR A 103 -4.43 5.39 10.09
N VAL A 104 -4.75 6.65 9.78
CA VAL A 104 -6.13 7.14 9.69
C VAL A 104 -6.90 6.36 8.63
N LEU A 105 -6.35 6.20 7.41
CA LEU A 105 -7.00 5.42 6.36
C LEU A 105 -7.31 3.99 6.82
N GLY A 106 -6.36 3.29 7.44
CA GLY A 106 -6.60 1.93 7.92
C GLY A 106 -7.77 1.84 8.90
N LEU A 107 -7.74 2.69 9.93
CA LEU A 107 -8.78 2.74 10.95
C LEU A 107 -10.15 3.14 10.36
N ASP A 108 -10.18 4.13 9.46
CA ASP A 108 -11.41 4.59 8.81
C ASP A 108 -12.04 3.52 7.91
N GLU A 109 -11.21 2.71 7.24
CA GLU A 109 -11.68 1.63 6.37
C GLU A 109 -12.04 0.35 7.12
N GLY A 110 -11.77 0.26 8.43
CA GLY A 110 -12.11 -0.92 9.25
C GLY A 110 -11.01 -1.98 9.35
N PHE A 111 -9.76 -1.64 9.05
CA PHE A 111 -8.63 -2.55 9.30
C PHE A 111 -8.37 -2.72 10.79
N GLU A 112 -7.96 -3.92 11.19
CA GLU A 112 -7.52 -4.21 12.55
C GLU A 112 -6.02 -4.00 12.72
N VAL A 113 -5.60 -3.43 13.87
CA VAL A 113 -4.18 -3.35 14.24
C VAL A 113 -3.78 -4.64 14.94
N VAL A 114 -3.15 -5.56 14.22
CA VAL A 114 -2.80 -6.91 14.72
C VAL A 114 -1.39 -7.01 15.31
N ARG A 115 -0.52 -6.02 15.06
CA ARG A 115 0.83 -5.97 15.65
C ARG A 115 1.31 -4.53 15.81
N ALA A 116 2.03 -4.28 16.90
CA ALA A 116 2.77 -3.04 17.12
C ALA A 116 4.16 -3.37 17.68
N GLY A 117 5.18 -2.64 17.22
CA GLY A 117 6.53 -2.80 17.74
C GLY A 117 7.39 -1.56 17.49
N TYR A 118 8.18 -1.16 18.47
CA TYR A 118 9.06 0.00 18.32
C TYR A 118 10.23 -0.33 17.39
N SER A 119 10.46 0.54 16.40
CA SER A 119 11.63 0.49 15.54
C SER A 119 12.63 1.56 15.94
N ALA A 120 13.78 1.16 16.47
CA ALA A 120 14.86 2.09 16.79
C ALA A 120 15.40 2.80 15.53
N GLN A 121 15.43 2.11 14.38
CA GLN A 121 15.87 2.68 13.10
C GLN A 121 14.98 3.85 12.66
N TYR A 122 13.67 3.71 12.80
CA TYR A 122 12.73 4.73 12.37
C TYR A 122 12.28 5.68 13.48
N GLN A 123 12.73 5.41 14.71
CA GLN A 123 12.35 6.12 15.94
C GLN A 123 10.83 6.26 16.08
N ASP A 124 10.11 5.19 15.71
CA ASP A 124 8.67 5.17 15.64
C ASP A 124 8.14 3.74 15.86
N TYR A 125 6.86 3.61 16.24
CA TYR A 125 6.18 2.34 16.29
C TYR A 125 5.77 1.92 14.88
N ARG A 126 6.20 0.73 14.46
CA ARG A 126 5.65 0.05 13.30
C ARG A 126 4.35 -0.60 13.71
N LEU A 127 3.24 -0.18 13.09
CA LEU A 127 1.94 -0.82 13.22
C LEU A 127 1.68 -1.70 12.01
N ARG A 128 1.18 -2.92 12.23
CA ARG A 128 0.64 -3.78 11.18
C ARG A 128 -0.89 -3.71 11.22
N PHE A 129 -1.45 -3.36 10.08
CA PHE A 129 -2.87 -3.40 9.81
C PHE A 129 -3.21 -4.65 9.00
N GLU A 130 -4.35 -5.26 9.29
CA GLU A 130 -4.88 -6.44 8.63
C GLU A 130 -6.34 -6.25 8.21
N TRP A 131 -6.66 -6.79 7.04
CA TRP A 131 -8.01 -6.98 6.52
C TRP A 131 -8.18 -8.46 6.19
N GLY A 132 -9.20 -9.09 6.79
CA GLY A 132 -9.62 -10.43 6.42
C GLY A 132 -10.66 -10.36 5.31
N PHE A 133 -10.50 -11.15 4.26
CA PHE A 133 -11.58 -11.40 3.30
C PHE A 133 -12.43 -12.53 3.90
N GLU A 134 -13.63 -12.21 4.37
CA GLU A 134 -14.56 -13.22 4.87
C GLU A 134 -15.04 -14.08 3.69
N ASP A 135 -15.22 -15.38 3.92
CA ASP A 135 -16.00 -16.20 2.99
C ASP A 135 -17.44 -15.67 3.02
N THR A 136 -17.87 -15.01 1.93
CA THR A 136 -19.30 -14.82 1.68
C THR A 136 -19.92 -16.22 1.51
N ASP A 137 -20.45 -16.76 2.60
CA ASP A 137 -21.33 -17.94 2.63
C ASP A 137 -22.56 -17.76 1.71
#